data_AF-A0A940KZ58-F1
#
_entry.id   AF-A0A940KZ58-F1
#
_cell.length_a   1.000
_cell.length_b   1.000
_cell.length_c   1.000
_cell.angle_alpha   90.00
_cell.angle_beta   90.00
_cell.angle_gamma   90.00
#
_symmetry.space_group_name_H-M   'P 1'
#
loop_
_entity.id
_entity.type
_entity.pdbx_description
1 polymer ?
#
loop_
_entity_poly.entity_id
_entity_poly.type
_entity_poly.pdbx_seq_one_letter_code
_entity_poly.pdbx_strand_id
1 'polypeptide(L)'
;MELLAHAADARAAVFRTPQGERVRVKEGEVVPGTELTLRAVGSDGVELRAKQSLNGHALAVHLRDGDSTDPQRLAESSRAIQSREPHPVNPRPVRVPAAGGKR
;
A
#
# COMPACT_ATOMS: atom_id res chain seq x y z
N MET A 1 13.32 -1.38 -3.92
CA MET A 1 13.48 0.03 -4.37
C MET A 1 14.02 0.80 -3.18
N GLU A 2 14.87 1.78 -3.40
CA GLU A 2 15.50 2.52 -2.30
C GLU A 2 15.31 4.02 -2.51
N LEU A 3 14.97 4.75 -1.44
CA LEU A 3 14.98 6.22 -1.48
C LEU A 3 16.43 6.70 -1.34
N LEU A 4 16.96 7.32 -2.39
CA LEU A 4 18.34 7.82 -2.43
C LEU A 4 18.45 9.27 -1.97
N ALA A 5 17.43 10.07 -2.26
CA ALA A 5 17.39 11.47 -1.91
C ALA A 5 15.95 11.99 -2.02
N HIS A 6 15.64 13.01 -1.24
CA HIS A 6 14.38 13.73 -1.33
C HIS A 6 14.62 15.22 -1.13
N ALA A 7 13.78 16.04 -1.75
CA ALA A 7 13.85 17.49 -1.68
C ALA A 7 12.45 18.07 -1.52
N ALA A 8 12.14 18.52 -0.30
CA ALA A 8 10.86 19.13 0.04
C ALA A 8 10.58 20.39 -0.80
N ASP A 9 11.58 21.26 -0.98
CA ASP A 9 11.46 22.47 -1.80
C ASP A 9 11.16 22.18 -3.27
N ALA A 10 11.75 21.10 -3.80
CA ALA A 10 11.53 20.67 -5.18
C ALA A 10 10.33 19.73 -5.33
N ARG A 11 9.67 19.37 -4.22
CA ARG A 11 8.60 18.36 -4.13
C ARG A 11 8.91 17.12 -4.97
N ALA A 12 10.15 16.63 -4.84
CA ALA A 12 10.66 15.55 -5.67
C ALA A 12 11.53 14.60 -4.86
N ALA A 13 11.58 13.35 -5.31
CA ALA A 13 12.36 12.29 -4.72
C ALA A 13 13.11 11.50 -5.80
N VAL A 14 14.26 10.96 -5.44
CA VAL A 14 15.08 10.12 -6.31
C VAL A 14 15.07 8.70 -5.76
N PHE A 15 14.59 7.77 -6.57
CA PHE A 15 14.50 6.37 -6.23
C PHE A 15 15.50 5.55 -7.02
N ARG A 16 16.04 4.51 -6.38
CA ARG A 16 16.78 3.45 -7.06
C ARG A 16 15.83 2.29 -7.41
N THR A 17 15.72 1.98 -8.69
CA THR A 17 14.97 0.81 -9.16
C THR A 17 15.71 -0.48 -8.81
N PRO A 18 15.04 -1.65 -8.80
CA PRO A 18 15.69 -2.95 -8.61
C PRO A 18 16.79 -3.25 -9.65
N GLN A 19 16.69 -2.63 -10.83
CA GLN A 19 17.66 -2.73 -11.92
C GLN A 19 18.89 -1.82 -11.70
N GLY A 20 18.89 -1.02 -10.61
CA GLY A 20 19.97 -0.12 -10.26
C GLY A 20 19.87 1.28 -10.88
N GLU A 21 18.84 1.54 -11.70
CA GLU A 21 18.59 2.84 -12.31
C GLU A 21 18.11 3.87 -11.28
N ARG A 22 18.47 5.14 -11.50
CA ARG A 22 18.04 6.26 -10.67
C ARG A 22 16.94 7.03 -11.37
N VAL A 23 15.77 7.08 -10.76
CA VAL A 23 14.61 7.76 -11.32
C VAL A 23 14.19 8.89 -10.39
N ARG A 24 14.07 10.09 -10.96
CA ARG A 24 13.47 11.23 -10.27
C ARG A 24 11.96 11.20 -10.46
N VAL A 25 11.21 11.31 -9.37
CA VAL A 25 9.75 11.37 -9.35
C VAL A 25 9.32 12.62 -8.62
N LYS A 26 8.32 13.32 -9.14
CA LYS A 26 7.74 14.52 -8.53
C LYS A 26 6.45 14.20 -7.80
N GLU A 27 6.07 15.05 -6.86
CA GLU A 27 4.77 14.98 -6.20
C GLU A 27 3.64 14.95 -7.25
N GLY A 28 2.76 13.97 -7.13
CA GLY A 28 1.69 13.65 -8.07
C GLY A 28 2.07 12.65 -9.16
N GLU A 29 3.36 12.31 -9.33
CA GLU A 29 3.81 11.35 -10.33
C GLU A 29 3.89 9.92 -9.81
N VAL A 30 3.68 8.97 -10.72
CA VAL A 30 3.80 7.54 -10.44
C VAL A 30 5.28 7.15 -10.46
N VAL A 31 5.70 6.39 -9.47
CA VAL A 31 7.07 5.86 -9.42
C VAL A 31 7.20 4.72 -10.44
N PRO A 32 8.12 4.81 -11.42
CA PRO A 32 8.27 3.81 -12.46
C PRO A 32 8.58 2.41 -11.91
N GLY A 33 7.94 1.40 -12.50
CA GLY A 33 8.02 0.02 -12.03
C GLY A 33 7.13 -0.30 -10.82
N THR A 34 6.24 0.63 -10.43
CA THR A 34 5.29 0.44 -9.31
C THR A 34 3.92 1.06 -9.61
N GLU A 35 2.93 0.73 -8.80
CA GLU A 35 1.60 1.38 -8.80
C GLU A 35 1.48 2.49 -7.74
N LEU A 36 2.62 2.97 -7.22
CA LEU A 36 2.70 3.99 -6.19
C LEU A 36 2.85 5.37 -6.81
N THR A 37 2.10 6.33 -6.28
CA THR A 37 2.21 7.75 -6.63
C THR A 37 2.89 8.48 -5.49
N LEU A 38 3.88 9.32 -5.79
CA LEU A 38 4.48 10.19 -4.81
C LEU A 38 3.46 11.24 -4.39
N ARG A 39 2.99 11.18 -3.14
CA ARG A 39 1.89 12.03 -2.68
C ARG A 39 2.36 13.29 -1.96
N ALA A 40 3.42 13.17 -1.18
CA ALA A 40 4.02 14.27 -0.46
C ALA A 40 5.51 14.03 -0.29
N VAL A 41 6.27 15.12 -0.22
CA VAL A 41 7.70 15.11 0.13
C VAL A 41 7.90 16.05 1.32
N GLY A 42 8.24 15.48 2.47
CA GLY A 42 8.56 16.21 3.69
C GLY A 42 10.07 16.33 3.90
N SER A 43 10.48 16.96 5.01
CA SER A 43 11.89 17.11 5.39
C SER A 43 12.51 15.82 5.96
N ASP A 44 11.67 14.93 6.46
CA ASP A 44 12.08 13.67 7.09
C ASP A 44 11.92 12.46 6.17
N GLY A 45 11.36 12.66 4.97
CA GLY A 45 11.03 11.57 4.05
C GLY A 45 9.95 11.89 3.04
N VAL A 46 9.41 10.84 2.42
CA VAL A 46 8.41 10.90 1.36
C VAL A 46 7.22 10.02 1.68
N GLU A 47 6.03 10.47 1.27
CA GLU A 47 4.81 9.68 1.32
C GLU A 47 4.48 9.14 -0.08
N LEU A 48 4.47 7.83 -0.22
CA LEU A 48 4.01 7.13 -1.41
C LEU A 48 2.60 6.57 -1.16
N ARG A 49 1.71 6.73 -2.15
CA ARG A 49 0.33 6.26 -2.07
C ARG A 49 0.00 5.35 -3.23
N ALA A 50 -0.54 4.16 -2.97
CA ALA A 50 -1.04 3.29 -4.03
C ALA A 50 -2.28 3.90 -4.69
N LYS A 51 -2.36 3.82 -6.02
CA LYS A 51 -3.57 4.19 -6.76
C LYS A 51 -4.69 3.25 -6.32
N GLN A 52 -5.81 3.83 -5.88
CA GLN A 52 -6.92 3.18 -5.18
C GLN A 52 -7.22 1.75 -5.65
N SER A 53 -7.33 0.82 -4.70
CA SER A 53 -8.10 -0.38 -4.94
C SER A 53 -9.60 -0.05 -5.02
N LEU A 54 -10.36 -0.85 -5.77
CA LEU A 54 -11.82 -0.77 -5.96
C LEU A 54 -12.64 -0.60 -4.66
N ASN A 55 -12.06 -0.83 -3.48
CA ASN A 55 -12.71 -0.69 -2.16
C ASN A 55 -12.39 0.62 -1.42
N GLY A 56 -11.75 1.61 -2.05
CA GLY A 56 -11.48 2.92 -1.43
C GLY A 56 -10.33 2.93 -0.40
N HIS A 57 -9.72 1.78 -0.12
CA HIS A 57 -8.54 1.69 0.73
C HIS A 57 -7.29 2.10 -0.07
N ALA A 58 -6.62 3.16 0.38
CA ALA A 58 -5.35 3.58 -0.14
C ALA A 58 -4.24 3.21 0.84
N LEU A 59 -3.23 2.48 0.37
CA LEU A 59 -2.02 2.20 1.14
C LEU A 59 -1.12 3.44 1.08
N ALA A 60 -0.78 4.00 2.24
CA ALA A 60 0.19 5.08 2.38
C ALA A 60 1.47 4.52 3.02
N VAL A 61 2.61 4.86 2.44
CA VAL A 61 3.94 4.37 2.84
C VAL A 61 4.83 5.57 3.05
N HIS A 62 5.44 5.64 4.23
CA HIS A 62 6.39 6.70 4.54
C HIS A 62 7.80 6.12 4.42
N LEU A 63 8.62 6.69 3.54
CA LEU A 63 10.03 6.29 3.38
C LEU A 63 10.95 7.41 3.83
N ARG A 64 12.01 7.04 4.52
CA ARG A 64 13.09 7.95 4.94
C ARG A 64 14.32 7.76 4.05
N ASP A 65 15.27 8.67 4.16
CA ASP A 65 16.51 8.58 3.39
C ASP A 65 17.31 7.31 3.77
N GLY A 66 17.71 6.52 2.77
CA GLY A 66 18.32 5.21 2.98
C GLY A 66 17.34 4.07 3.33
N ASP A 67 16.04 4.37 3.42
CA ASP A 67 15.02 3.35 3.62
C ASP A 67 14.78 2.58 2.32
N SER A 68 14.87 1.26 2.42
CA SER A 68 14.60 0.34 1.31
C SER A 68 13.21 -0.21 1.46
N THR A 69 12.34 0.15 0.53
CA THR A 69 11.01 -0.45 0.44
C THR A 69 10.94 -1.40 -0.72
N ASP A 70 10.37 -2.57 -0.49
CA ASP A 70 10.12 -3.49 -1.58
C ASP A 70 8.79 -3.13 -2.27
N PRO A 71 8.84 -2.60 -3.50
CA PRO A 71 7.62 -2.17 -4.19
C PRO A 71 6.72 -3.35 -4.52
N GLN A 72 7.29 -4.56 -4.68
CA GLN A 72 6.53 -5.79 -4.88
C GLN A 72 5.77 -6.17 -3.62
N ARG A 73 6.39 -6.12 -2.43
CA ARG A 73 5.71 -6.33 -1.15
C ARG A 73 4.60 -5.31 -0.91
N LEU A 74 4.77 -4.07 -1.37
CA LEU A 74 3.73 -3.04 -1.29
C LEU A 74 2.58 -3.28 -2.27
N ALA A 75 2.90 -3.69 -3.50
CA ALA A 75 1.91 -4.12 -4.49
C ALA A 75 1.19 -5.41 -4.07
N GLU A 76 1.89 -6.35 -3.46
CA GLU A 76 1.31 -7.57 -2.87
C GLU A 76 0.48 -7.25 -1.65
N SER A 77 0.89 -6.30 -0.81
CA SER A 77 0.11 -5.86 0.35
C SER A 77 -1.15 -5.13 -0.10
N SER A 78 -1.06 -4.25 -1.09
CA SER A 78 -2.23 -3.60 -1.67
C SER A 78 -3.16 -4.66 -2.29
N ARG A 79 -2.62 -5.61 -3.07
CA ARG A 79 -3.34 -6.74 -3.67
C ARG A 79 -3.98 -7.67 -2.63
N ALA A 80 -3.30 -7.95 -1.53
CA ALA A 80 -3.81 -8.76 -0.42
C ALA A 80 -4.98 -8.07 0.31
N ILE A 81 -4.98 -6.73 0.38
CA ILE A 81 -6.13 -5.96 0.86
C ILE A 81 -7.31 -6.05 -0.14
N GLN A 82 -7.05 -6.20 -1.46
CA GLN A 82 -8.10 -6.42 -2.47
C GLN A 82 -8.63 -7.87 -2.45
N SER A 83 -7.76 -8.86 -2.21
CA SER A 83 -8.13 -10.29 -2.16
C SER A 83 -8.72 -10.72 -0.82
N ARG A 84 -8.66 -9.88 0.22
CA ARG A 84 -9.61 -10.00 1.34
C ARG A 84 -10.96 -9.50 0.86
N GLU A 85 -11.61 -10.34 0.05
CA GLU A 85 -13.04 -10.58 0.19
C GLU A 85 -13.35 -10.49 1.70
N PRO A 86 -14.34 -9.69 2.13
CA PRO A 86 -14.81 -9.79 3.51
C PRO A 86 -15.13 -11.26 3.68
N HIS A 87 -14.33 -11.99 4.47
CA HIS A 87 -14.61 -13.40 4.71
C HIS A 87 -16.08 -13.40 5.09
N PRO A 88 -16.96 -14.11 4.37
CA PRO A 88 -18.28 -14.35 4.91
C PRO A 88 -17.97 -15.00 6.25
N VAL A 89 -18.22 -14.26 7.33
CA VAL A 89 -18.22 -14.78 8.68
C VAL A 89 -19.26 -15.86 8.61
N ASN A 90 -18.80 -17.07 8.31
CA ASN A 90 -19.63 -18.25 8.18
C ASN A 90 -20.40 -18.31 9.50
N PRO A 91 -21.69 -17.96 9.54
CA PRO A 91 -22.41 -17.98 10.79
C PRO A 91 -22.43 -19.46 11.13
N ARG A 92 -21.62 -19.84 12.13
CA ARG A 92 -21.61 -21.20 12.68
C ARG A 92 -23.07 -21.63 12.77
N PRO A 93 -23.46 -22.81 12.28
CA PRO A 93 -24.82 -23.26 12.43
C PRO A 93 -25.10 -23.27 13.93
N VAL A 94 -25.96 -22.37 14.38
CA VAL A 94 -26.46 -22.37 15.75
C VAL A 94 -27.18 -23.70 15.88
N ARG A 95 -26.56 -24.65 16.58
CA ARG A 95 -27.22 -25.89 17.00
C ARG A 95 -28.40 -25.44 17.88
N VAL A 96 -29.58 -25.41 17.31
CA VAL A 96 -30.84 -25.36 18.05
C VAL A 96 -30.90 -26.65 18.88
N PRO A 97 -30.92 -26.60 20.22
CA PRO A 97 -31.34 -27.76 20.98
C PRO A 97 -32.83 -27.97 20.69
N ALA A 98 -33.14 -29.09 20.05
CA ALA A 98 -34.50 -29.61 19.98
C ALA A 98 -34.98 -29.87 21.41
N ALA A 99 -35.92 -29.06 21.89
CA ALA A 99 -36.63 -29.31 23.14
C ALA A 99 -38.14 -29.12 22.91
N GLY A 100 -38.81 -30.26 22.69
CA GLY A 100 -40.13 -30.51 23.26
C GLY A 100 -41.30 -29.74 22.67
N GLY A 101 -41.80 -30.22 21.53
CA GLY A 101 -43.22 -30.07 21.22
C GLY A 101 -44.06 -30.89 22.21
N LYS A 102 -44.96 -30.19 22.91
CA LYS A 102 -46.24 -30.62 23.50
C LYS A 102 -46.45 -32.12 23.77
N ARG A 103 -46.68 -32.44 25.04
CA ARG A 103 -47.98 -32.96 25.51
C ARG A 103 -48.13 -32.77 27.01
#